data_AF-A0A815DCC7-F1
#
_entry.id   AF-A0A815DCC7-F1
#
_cell.length_a   1.000
_cell.length_b   1.000
_cell.length_c   1.000
_cell.angle_alpha   90.00
_cell.angle_beta   90.00
_cell.angle_gamma   90.00
#
_symmetry.space_group_name_H-M   'P 1'
#
loop_
_entity.id
_entity.type
_entity.pdbx_description
1 polymer ?
#
loop_
_entity_poly.entity_id
_entity_poly.type
_entity_poly.pdbx_seq_one_letter_code
_entity_poly.pdbx_strand_id
1 'polypeptide(L)'
;MIVVSHYNEDLTWLDLFIGNKIPHIVYTRSSDPLISHGLSVNKGREVVVYLRYIVDFYSNLPSSIAFIHGHRTSVLQKDPDDIVVALRALKWNKYSYMPLTSAMTQSRFQHRALEIQAAVNYKLWRDVLQKELGPPPLTGVQTHCCASFAVTKEAILKHPKVFYSNIMNYIYASEYSDQLTGRTLEYTWHMIFGQPAIFNLKTCDLFFCDANGEISVELAEKYAEFLSINKITYRHLF
;
A
#
# COMPACT_ATOMS: atom_id res chain seq x y z
N MET A 1 3.11 6.61 -9.15
CA MET A 1 4.17 7.02 -8.20
C MET A 1 4.42 5.84 -7.28
N ILE A 2 5.67 5.60 -6.90
CA ILE A 2 6.05 4.58 -5.90
C ILE A 2 6.53 5.31 -4.65
N VAL A 3 6.07 4.88 -3.48
CA VAL A 3 6.53 5.35 -2.17
C VAL A 3 7.17 4.17 -1.46
N VAL A 4 8.48 4.28 -1.23
CA VAL A 4 9.29 3.22 -0.63
C VAL A 4 9.48 3.51 0.85
N SER A 5 9.04 2.59 1.70
CA SER A 5 9.40 2.57 3.12
C SER A 5 10.75 1.88 3.31
N HIS A 6 11.78 2.69 3.51
CA HIS A 6 13.16 2.26 3.64
C HIS A 6 13.65 2.33 5.10
N TYR A 7 14.49 1.37 5.48
CA TYR A 7 15.26 1.41 6.72
C TYR A 7 16.75 1.12 6.46
N ASN A 8 17.08 -0.14 6.18
CA ASN A 8 18.46 -0.61 6.01
C ASN A 8 18.61 -1.53 4.78
N GLU A 9 17.57 -1.64 3.95
CA GLU A 9 17.55 -2.47 2.75
C GLU A 9 18.43 -1.88 1.64
N ASP A 10 19.03 -2.73 0.80
CA ASP A 10 19.67 -2.27 -0.43
C ASP A 10 18.61 -1.81 -1.44
N LEU A 11 18.72 -0.55 -1.89
CA LEU A 11 17.81 0.08 -2.84
C LEU A 11 18.39 0.22 -4.25
N THR A 12 19.59 -0.30 -4.53
CA THR A 12 20.21 -0.22 -5.87
C THR A 12 19.29 -0.77 -6.99
N TRP A 13 18.39 -1.69 -6.64
CA TRP A 13 17.40 -2.24 -7.57
C TRP A 13 16.40 -1.20 -8.10
N LEU A 14 16.13 -0.11 -7.37
CA LEU A 14 15.23 0.95 -7.83
C LEU A 14 15.76 1.55 -9.13
N ASP A 15 17.02 1.98 -9.15
CA ASP A 15 17.61 2.58 -10.34
C ASP A 15 17.78 1.56 -11.47
N LEU A 16 18.22 0.34 -11.14
CA LEU A 16 18.48 -0.72 -12.12
C LEU A 16 17.22 -1.21 -12.83
N PHE A 17 16.11 -1.37 -12.11
CA PHE A 17 14.92 -2.04 -12.65
C PHE A 17 13.71 -1.12 -12.85
N ILE A 18 13.56 -0.08 -12.02
CA ILE A 18 12.49 0.92 -12.14
C ILE A 18 12.99 2.14 -12.92
N GLY A 19 14.13 2.71 -12.53
CA GLY A 19 14.73 3.90 -13.12
C GLY A 19 13.70 5.03 -13.31
N ASN A 20 13.73 5.65 -14.48
CA ASN A 20 12.80 6.74 -14.84
C ASN A 20 11.43 6.27 -15.35
N LYS A 21 11.16 4.95 -15.40
CA LYS A 21 9.89 4.42 -15.95
C LYS A 21 8.70 4.74 -15.05
N ILE A 22 8.91 4.69 -13.72
CA ILE A 22 7.90 5.01 -12.73
C ILE A 22 8.52 5.97 -11.71
N PRO A 23 7.96 7.19 -11.54
CA PRO A 23 8.41 8.11 -10.50
C PRO A 23 8.34 7.44 -9.13
N HIS A 24 9.38 7.61 -8.34
CA HIS A 24 9.47 7.05 -7.00
C HIS A 24 10.03 8.05 -5.99
N ILE A 25 9.67 7.86 -4.73
CA ILE A 25 10.16 8.63 -3.58
C ILE A 25 10.48 7.66 -2.45
N VAL A 26 11.60 7.89 -1.78
CA VAL A 26 12.07 7.05 -0.66
C VAL A 26 11.91 7.83 0.64
N TYR A 27 11.23 7.22 1.60
CA TYR A 27 11.16 7.69 2.98
C TYR A 27 11.98 6.75 3.84
N THR A 28 12.96 7.32 4.56
CA THR A 28 13.88 6.52 5.38
C THR A 28 13.56 6.70 6.85
N ARG A 29 13.41 5.58 7.56
CA ARG A 29 13.22 5.54 9.02
C ARG A 29 14.56 5.72 9.75
N SER A 30 15.13 6.90 9.65
CA SER A 30 16.38 7.28 10.30
C SER A 30 16.19 8.57 11.10
N SER A 31 16.86 8.63 12.26
CA SER A 31 16.94 9.85 13.08
C SER A 31 17.92 10.88 12.54
N ASP A 32 18.63 10.58 11.46
CA ASP A 32 19.54 11.53 10.80
C ASP A 32 18.72 12.66 10.13
N PRO A 33 18.85 13.92 10.61
CA PRO A 33 18.09 15.05 10.06
C PRO A 33 18.54 15.44 8.64
N LEU A 34 19.69 14.97 8.15
CA LEU A 34 20.20 15.26 6.81
C LEU A 34 19.52 14.42 5.73
N ILE A 35 18.81 13.36 6.10
CA ILE A 35 18.11 12.51 5.16
C ILE A 35 16.82 13.20 4.71
N SER A 36 16.74 13.54 3.42
CA SER A 36 15.50 14.00 2.80
C SER A 36 14.40 12.97 3.02
N HIS A 37 13.23 13.43 3.50
CA HIS A 37 12.11 12.57 3.93
C HIS A 37 12.45 11.60 5.09
N GLY A 38 13.39 11.99 5.95
CA GLY A 38 13.68 11.29 7.20
C GLY A 38 12.54 11.38 8.22
N LEU A 39 12.24 10.25 8.87
CA LEU A 39 11.32 10.19 10.01
C LEU A 39 12.10 10.21 11.31
N SER A 40 12.02 11.31 12.06
CA SER A 40 12.74 11.51 13.33
C SER A 40 12.36 10.52 14.43
N VAL A 41 11.26 9.78 14.27
CA VAL A 41 10.80 8.75 15.21
C VAL A 41 10.56 7.45 14.45
N ASN A 42 11.37 6.42 14.72
CA ASN A 42 11.17 5.07 14.20
C ASN A 42 10.12 4.32 15.04
N LYS A 43 8.87 4.80 14.99
CA LYS A 43 7.72 4.17 15.64
C LYS A 43 6.63 3.93 14.62
N GLY A 44 6.16 2.69 14.49
CA GLY A 44 5.10 2.29 13.56
C GLY A 44 5.56 1.73 12.20
N ARG A 45 6.87 1.48 12.04
CA ARG A 45 7.47 0.85 10.84
C ARG A 45 6.99 1.48 9.52
N GLU A 46 6.68 0.68 8.49
CA GLU A 46 6.26 1.12 7.16
C GLU A 46 4.93 1.91 7.15
N VAL A 47 4.06 1.63 8.11
CA VAL A 47 2.72 2.24 8.18
C VAL A 47 2.83 3.75 8.36
N VAL A 48 3.73 4.20 9.23
CA VAL A 48 3.94 5.63 9.46
C VAL A 48 4.59 6.31 8.27
N VAL A 49 5.43 5.62 7.50
CA VAL A 49 5.94 6.13 6.22
C VAL A 49 4.79 6.42 5.25
N TYR A 50 3.88 5.47 5.08
CA TYR A 50 2.76 5.62 4.14
C TYR A 50 1.82 6.75 4.56
N LEU A 51 1.47 6.78 5.85
CA LEU A 51 0.64 7.86 6.42
C LEU A 51 1.32 9.21 6.27
N ARG A 52 2.63 9.30 6.53
CA ARG A 52 3.39 10.55 6.39
C ARG A 52 3.34 11.07 4.96
N TYR A 53 3.61 10.21 3.97
CA TYR A 53 3.51 10.60 2.56
C TYR A 53 2.12 11.11 2.22
N ILE A 54 1.06 10.41 2.64
CA ILE A 54 -0.33 10.84 2.40
C ILE A 54 -0.57 12.22 3.01
N VAL A 55 -0.12 12.47 4.23
CA VAL A 55 -0.28 13.75 4.94
C VAL A 55 0.50 14.87 4.26
N ASP A 56 1.77 14.63 3.90
CA ASP A 56 2.66 15.62 3.30
C ASP A 56 2.17 16.05 1.90
N PHE A 57 1.68 15.09 1.11
CA PHE A 57 1.27 15.30 -0.27
C PHE A 57 -0.25 15.36 -0.48
N TYR A 58 -1.06 15.38 0.58
CA TYR A 58 -2.52 15.22 0.50
C TYR A 58 -3.20 16.07 -0.59
N SER A 59 -2.84 17.35 -0.69
CA SER A 59 -3.39 18.29 -1.69
C SER A 59 -2.85 18.09 -3.11
N ASN A 60 -1.70 17.42 -3.25
CA ASN A 60 -0.94 17.25 -4.50
C ASN A 60 -0.66 15.78 -4.82
N LEU A 61 -1.53 14.86 -4.36
CA LEU A 61 -1.38 13.43 -4.63
C LEU A 61 -1.41 13.17 -6.15
N PRO A 62 -0.51 12.31 -6.67
CA PRO A 62 -0.60 11.82 -8.05
C PRO A 62 -1.81 10.88 -8.20
N SER A 63 -2.24 10.60 -9.43
CA SER A 63 -3.45 9.79 -9.69
C SER A 63 -3.41 8.39 -9.06
N SER A 64 -2.23 7.78 -8.96
CA SER A 64 -2.02 6.49 -8.31
C SER A 64 -0.68 6.38 -7.61
N ILE A 65 -0.70 5.71 -6.47
CA ILE A 65 0.44 5.51 -5.59
C ILE A 65 0.56 4.03 -5.27
N ALA A 66 1.75 3.44 -5.46
CA ALA A 66 2.11 2.17 -4.86
C ALA A 66 2.95 2.42 -3.61
N PHE A 67 2.52 1.86 -2.49
CA PHE A 67 3.26 1.82 -1.24
C PHE A 67 3.93 0.46 -1.11
N ILE A 68 5.26 0.46 -0.92
CA ILE A 68 6.06 -0.77 -0.88
C ILE A 68 7.15 -0.69 0.20
N HIS A 69 7.64 -1.86 0.60
CA HIS A 69 8.86 -1.99 1.40
C HIS A 69 10.13 -1.70 0.58
N GLY A 70 11.25 -1.50 1.25
CA GLY A 70 12.56 -1.31 0.62
C GLY A 70 13.14 -2.56 -0.06
N HIS A 71 12.73 -3.76 0.35
CA HIS A 71 13.22 -5.00 -0.27
C HIS A 71 12.53 -5.29 -1.60
N ARG A 72 13.30 -5.81 -2.57
CA ARG A 72 12.76 -6.24 -3.88
C ARG A 72 11.98 -7.55 -3.80
N THR A 73 12.52 -8.52 -3.07
CA THR A 73 11.95 -9.86 -2.94
C THR A 73 11.74 -10.21 -1.48
N SER A 74 10.73 -11.04 -1.22
CA SER A 74 10.42 -11.54 0.12
C SER A 74 9.75 -12.90 0.04
N VAL A 75 10.05 -13.77 0.99
CA VAL A 75 9.38 -15.08 1.11
C VAL A 75 7.88 -14.96 1.33
N LEU A 76 7.43 -13.82 1.87
CA LEU A 76 6.02 -13.53 2.13
C LEU A 76 5.28 -12.98 0.91
N GLN A 77 6.02 -12.43 -0.07
CA GLN A 77 5.43 -11.94 -1.30
C GLN A 77 5.27 -13.11 -2.28
N LYS A 78 4.05 -13.31 -2.77
CA LYS A 78 3.66 -14.37 -3.71
C LYS A 78 2.89 -13.81 -4.90
N ASP A 79 3.10 -14.43 -6.06
CA ASP A 79 2.45 -14.19 -7.35
C ASP A 79 2.23 -12.70 -7.67
N PRO A 80 3.30 -11.93 -7.94
CA PRO A 80 4.70 -12.37 -8.09
C PRO A 80 5.51 -12.18 -6.80
N ASP A 81 6.58 -12.96 -6.62
CA ASP A 81 7.53 -12.84 -5.48
C ASP A 81 8.57 -11.71 -5.62
N ASP A 82 8.59 -11.07 -6.80
CA ASP A 82 9.40 -9.91 -7.12
C ASP A 82 8.53 -8.65 -7.28
N ILE A 83 8.77 -7.63 -6.44
CA ILE A 83 8.02 -6.37 -6.48
C ILE A 83 8.20 -5.61 -7.79
N VAL A 84 9.33 -5.77 -8.49
CA VAL A 84 9.55 -5.15 -9.81
C VAL A 84 8.57 -5.72 -10.82
N VAL A 85 8.35 -7.04 -10.80
CA VAL A 85 7.38 -7.71 -11.67
C VAL A 85 5.98 -7.23 -11.32
N ALA A 86 5.64 -7.16 -10.02
CA ALA A 86 4.34 -6.65 -9.58
C ALA A 86 4.08 -5.24 -10.12
N LEU A 87 5.02 -4.32 -9.91
CA LEU A 87 4.88 -2.90 -10.29
C LEU A 87 4.79 -2.69 -11.80
N ARG A 88 5.59 -3.43 -12.59
CA ARG A 88 5.62 -3.30 -14.06
C ARG A 88 4.45 -4.01 -14.73
N ALA A 89 3.94 -5.10 -14.16
CA ALA A 89 2.80 -5.83 -14.70
C ALA A 89 1.45 -5.39 -14.12
N LEU A 90 1.41 -4.44 -13.18
CA LEU A 90 0.17 -3.99 -12.55
C LEU A 90 -0.78 -3.34 -13.57
N LYS A 91 -2.06 -3.70 -13.51
CA LYS A 91 -3.14 -2.97 -14.19
C LYS A 91 -3.49 -1.71 -13.41
N TRP A 92 -2.56 -0.76 -13.37
CA TRP A 92 -2.67 0.50 -12.63
C TRP A 92 -4.05 1.16 -12.80
N ASN A 93 -4.64 1.61 -11.69
CA ASN A 93 -5.97 2.24 -11.61
C ASN A 93 -7.18 1.35 -11.92
N LYS A 94 -7.02 0.04 -12.12
CA LYS A 94 -8.18 -0.85 -12.36
C LYS A 94 -9.13 -0.90 -11.15
N TYR A 95 -8.58 -0.86 -9.93
CA TYR A 95 -9.36 -0.79 -8.69
C TYR A 95 -8.83 0.32 -7.77
N SER A 96 -9.67 0.77 -6.84
CA SER A 96 -9.30 1.79 -5.86
C SER A 96 -8.14 1.37 -4.96
N TYR A 97 -8.05 0.07 -4.67
CA TYR A 97 -7.01 -0.59 -3.89
C TYR A 97 -6.63 -1.88 -4.60
N MET A 98 -5.33 -2.11 -4.76
CA MET A 98 -4.77 -3.26 -5.46
C MET A 98 -3.59 -3.79 -4.66
N PRO A 99 -3.70 -4.96 -4.01
CA PRO A 99 -2.55 -5.60 -3.39
C PRO A 99 -1.50 -5.96 -4.45
N LEU A 100 -0.23 -5.94 -4.07
CA LEU A 100 0.89 -6.31 -4.96
C LEU A 100 1.34 -7.77 -4.75
N THR A 101 0.53 -8.56 -4.05
CA THR A 101 0.76 -9.98 -3.79
C THR A 101 -0.57 -10.73 -3.79
N SER A 102 -0.54 -12.03 -4.11
CA SER A 102 -1.63 -12.99 -3.92
C SER A 102 -1.67 -13.60 -2.52
N ALA A 103 -0.66 -13.36 -1.68
CA ALA A 103 -0.56 -13.99 -0.37
C ALA A 103 -1.66 -13.50 0.57
N MET A 104 -2.57 -14.40 0.98
CA MET A 104 -3.71 -14.06 1.82
C MET A 104 -3.38 -14.12 3.31
N THR A 105 -4.04 -13.26 4.08
CA THR A 105 -4.02 -13.22 5.54
C THR A 105 -5.40 -12.92 6.09
N GLN A 106 -5.59 -13.14 7.38
CA GLN A 106 -6.84 -12.88 8.08
C GLN A 106 -6.59 -12.43 9.52
N SER A 107 -7.54 -11.70 10.07
CA SER A 107 -7.50 -11.31 11.49
C SER A 107 -8.87 -10.98 12.04
N ARG A 108 -8.99 -10.99 13.37
CA ARG A 108 -10.22 -10.69 14.11
C ARG A 108 -10.11 -9.35 14.82
N PHE A 109 -11.26 -8.75 15.12
CA PHE A 109 -11.38 -7.48 15.85
C PHE A 109 -12.25 -7.72 17.07
N GLN A 110 -11.64 -8.09 18.20
CA GLN A 110 -12.36 -8.53 19.39
C GLN A 110 -11.82 -7.87 20.66
N HIS A 111 -12.70 -7.18 21.41
CA HIS A 111 -12.30 -6.42 22.60
C HIS A 111 -11.61 -7.24 23.70
N ARG A 112 -12.18 -8.39 24.07
CA ARG A 112 -11.67 -9.28 25.14
C ARG A 112 -11.15 -10.60 24.56
N ALA A 113 -10.29 -10.50 23.56
CA ALA A 113 -9.66 -11.68 22.96
C ALA A 113 -8.47 -12.18 23.79
N LEU A 114 -8.27 -13.50 23.82
CA LEU A 114 -7.02 -14.11 24.29
C LEU A 114 -5.86 -13.81 23.35
N GLU A 115 -6.14 -13.67 22.05
CA GLU A 115 -5.18 -13.23 21.05
C GLU A 115 -4.94 -11.71 21.17
N ILE A 116 -3.74 -11.33 21.59
CA ILE A 116 -3.38 -9.92 21.78
C ILE A 116 -3.58 -9.07 20.52
N GLN A 117 -3.27 -9.62 19.33
CA GLN A 117 -3.45 -8.91 18.07
C GLN A 117 -4.93 -8.56 17.83
N ALA A 118 -5.86 -9.47 18.10
CA ALA A 118 -7.30 -9.21 17.92
C ALA A 118 -7.84 -8.13 18.88
N ALA A 119 -7.29 -8.06 20.10
CA ALA A 119 -7.59 -7.01 21.06
C ALA A 119 -7.05 -5.64 20.63
N VAL A 120 -5.81 -5.58 20.13
CA VAL A 120 -5.22 -4.35 19.59
C VAL A 120 -5.95 -3.87 18.34
N ASN A 121 -6.30 -4.80 17.43
CA ASN A 121 -7.10 -4.51 16.25
C ASN A 121 -8.41 -3.82 16.62
N TYR A 122 -9.14 -4.38 17.58
CA TYR A 122 -10.40 -3.81 18.05
C TYR A 122 -10.22 -2.42 18.65
N LYS A 123 -9.20 -2.24 19.51
CA LYS A 123 -8.97 -0.97 20.21
C LYS A 123 -8.59 0.14 19.23
N LEU A 124 -7.65 -0.11 18.32
CA LEU A 124 -7.28 0.86 17.29
C LEU A 124 -8.47 1.19 16.39
N TRP A 125 -9.24 0.17 15.98
CA TRP A 125 -10.43 0.40 15.17
C TRP A 125 -11.42 1.31 15.89
N ARG A 126 -11.80 0.96 17.12
CA ARG A 126 -12.75 1.74 17.95
C ARG A 126 -12.27 3.17 18.15
N ASP A 127 -10.99 3.35 18.49
CA ASP A 127 -10.45 4.64 18.93
C ASP A 127 -10.18 5.59 17.74
N VAL A 128 -9.94 5.06 16.54
CA VAL A 128 -9.53 5.87 15.39
C VAL A 128 -10.37 5.62 14.13
N LEU A 129 -10.50 4.35 13.71
CA LEU A 129 -11.09 4.03 12.41
C LEU A 129 -12.61 4.14 12.39
N GLN A 130 -13.26 3.88 13.53
CA GLN A 130 -14.70 3.74 13.63
C GLN A 130 -15.46 5.01 13.22
N LYS A 131 -14.87 6.17 13.45
CA LYS A 131 -15.48 7.45 13.09
C LYS A 131 -15.75 7.57 11.59
N GLU A 132 -14.81 7.11 10.76
CA GLU A 132 -14.91 7.21 9.30
C GLU A 132 -15.42 5.90 8.66
N LEU A 133 -15.12 4.73 9.25
CA LEU A 133 -15.43 3.41 8.66
C LEU A 133 -16.64 2.71 9.28
N GLY A 134 -17.22 3.23 10.37
CA GLY A 134 -18.26 2.55 11.13
C GLY A 134 -17.71 1.45 12.05
N PRO A 135 -18.58 0.59 12.62
CA PRO A 135 -18.15 -0.43 13.59
C PRO A 135 -17.17 -1.45 12.99
N PRO A 136 -16.32 -2.09 13.81
CA PRO A 136 -15.38 -3.10 13.33
C PRO A 136 -16.11 -4.30 12.71
N PRO A 137 -15.48 -4.97 11.72
CA PRO A 137 -16.09 -6.12 11.06
C PRO A 137 -16.28 -7.28 12.04
N LEU A 138 -17.53 -7.73 12.20
CA LEU A 138 -17.93 -8.74 13.20
C LEU A 138 -17.22 -10.09 13.01
N THR A 139 -17.03 -10.50 11.75
CA THR A 139 -16.41 -11.79 11.39
C THR A 139 -14.90 -11.68 11.16
N GLY A 140 -14.31 -10.49 11.40
CA GLY A 140 -12.93 -10.20 11.06
C GLY A 140 -12.75 -9.84 9.58
N VAL A 141 -11.51 -9.92 9.13
CA VAL A 141 -11.11 -9.58 7.76
C VAL A 141 -10.38 -10.73 7.08
N GLN A 142 -10.49 -10.79 5.76
CA GLN A 142 -9.64 -11.60 4.89
C GLN A 142 -9.12 -10.70 3.77
N THR A 143 -7.80 -10.58 3.70
CA THR A 143 -7.10 -9.62 2.83
C THR A 143 -5.76 -10.18 2.38
N HIS A 144 -5.00 -9.40 1.61
CA HIS A 144 -3.66 -9.75 1.17
C HIS A 144 -2.64 -9.20 2.17
N CYS A 145 -1.56 -9.94 2.40
CA CYS A 145 -0.59 -9.63 3.43
C CYS A 145 0.31 -8.44 3.07
N CYS A 146 1.16 -8.11 4.04
CA CYS A 146 2.47 -7.53 3.85
C CYS A 146 2.48 -6.08 3.40
N ALA A 147 1.37 -5.34 3.49
CA ALA A 147 1.31 -3.89 3.31
C ALA A 147 2.01 -3.34 2.04
N SER A 148 2.05 -4.12 0.97
CA SER A 148 2.47 -3.69 -0.36
C SER A 148 1.26 -3.62 -1.27
N PHE A 149 0.86 -2.41 -1.66
CA PHE A 149 -0.37 -2.18 -2.42
C PHE A 149 -0.28 -0.91 -3.26
N ALA A 150 -1.05 -0.87 -4.34
CA ALA A 150 -1.38 0.36 -5.05
C ALA A 150 -2.77 0.88 -4.67
N VAL A 151 -2.92 2.19 -4.69
CA VAL A 151 -4.15 2.89 -4.33
C VAL A 151 -4.32 4.11 -5.22
N THR A 152 -5.57 4.45 -5.56
CA THR A 152 -5.86 5.66 -6.34
C THR A 152 -5.94 6.90 -5.45
N LYS A 153 -5.69 8.07 -6.05
CA LYS A 153 -5.88 9.37 -5.39
C LYS A 153 -7.28 9.50 -4.82
N GLU A 154 -8.28 9.13 -5.60
CA GLU A 154 -9.69 9.26 -5.25
C GLU A 154 -10.01 8.42 -4.02
N ALA A 155 -9.41 7.24 -3.88
CA ALA A 155 -9.58 6.37 -2.72
C ALA A 155 -9.00 6.99 -1.44
N ILE A 156 -7.84 7.66 -1.54
CA ILE A 156 -7.24 8.39 -0.42
C ILE A 156 -8.11 9.62 -0.06
N LEU A 157 -8.59 10.35 -1.06
CA LEU A 157 -9.38 11.56 -0.84
C LEU A 157 -10.80 11.31 -0.32
N LYS A 158 -11.27 10.06 -0.27
CA LYS A 158 -12.53 9.71 0.41
C LYS A 158 -12.51 10.04 1.90
N HIS A 159 -11.33 10.07 2.52
CA HIS A 159 -11.16 10.41 3.93
C HIS A 159 -10.40 11.73 4.08
N PRO A 160 -10.77 12.60 5.01
CA PRO A 160 -10.11 13.89 5.20
C PRO A 160 -8.65 13.71 5.66
N LYS A 161 -7.77 14.67 5.35
CA LYS A 161 -6.35 14.64 5.79
C LYS A 161 -6.18 14.32 7.28
N VAL A 162 -7.05 14.88 8.12
CA VAL A 162 -7.03 14.68 9.59
C VAL A 162 -7.25 13.22 9.99
N PHE A 163 -7.96 12.42 9.20
CA PHE A 163 -8.13 10.99 9.47
C PHE A 163 -6.78 10.27 9.47
N TYR A 164 -5.96 10.50 8.43
CA TYR A 164 -4.62 9.94 8.33
C TYR A 164 -3.70 10.43 9.44
N SER A 165 -3.78 11.72 9.79
CA SER A 165 -3.04 12.28 10.92
C SER A 165 -3.44 11.65 12.25
N ASN A 166 -4.73 11.35 12.46
CA ASN A 166 -5.22 10.70 13.69
C ASN A 166 -4.72 9.26 13.81
N ILE A 167 -4.65 8.50 12.72
CA ILE A 167 -4.04 7.16 12.70
C ILE A 167 -2.57 7.25 13.11
N MET A 168 -1.83 8.18 12.50
CA MET A 168 -0.41 8.38 12.79
C MET A 168 -0.18 8.78 14.26
N ASN A 169 -0.99 9.71 14.78
CA ASN A 169 -0.94 10.14 16.18
C ASN A 169 -1.24 9.00 17.15
N TYR A 170 -2.23 8.15 16.85
CA TYR A 170 -2.52 6.97 17.66
C TYR A 170 -1.34 6.02 17.71
N ILE A 171 -0.69 5.74 16.57
CA ILE A 171 0.50 4.89 16.52
C ILE A 171 1.62 5.49 17.37
N TYR A 172 1.87 6.80 17.27
CA TYR A 172 2.90 7.46 18.09
C TYR A 172 2.59 7.43 19.59
N ALA A 173 1.33 7.63 19.99
CA ALA A 173 0.91 7.64 21.38
C ALA A 173 0.71 6.24 21.98
N SER A 174 0.57 5.20 21.14
CA SER A 174 0.26 3.84 21.58
C SER A 174 1.38 3.23 22.44
N GLU A 175 1.00 2.58 23.53
CA GLU A 175 1.90 1.77 24.36
C GLU A 175 2.11 0.35 23.79
N TYR A 176 1.27 -0.08 22.83
CA TYR A 176 1.48 -1.34 22.12
C TYR A 176 2.70 -1.27 21.21
N SER A 177 3.31 -2.43 20.96
CA SER A 177 4.44 -2.54 20.06
C SER A 177 4.08 -2.11 18.63
N ASP A 178 5.10 -1.62 17.92
CA ASP A 178 5.02 -1.27 16.50
C ASP A 178 4.54 -2.43 15.62
N GLN A 179 4.87 -3.66 16.01
CA GLN A 179 4.42 -4.84 15.29
C GLN A 179 2.90 -4.99 15.39
N LEU A 180 2.31 -4.83 16.58
CA LEU A 180 0.87 -5.01 16.79
C LEU A 180 0.08 -3.88 16.10
N THR A 181 0.52 -2.64 16.26
CA THR A 181 -0.13 -1.47 15.65
C THR A 181 0.06 -1.44 14.14
N GLY A 182 1.27 -1.69 13.64
CA GLY A 182 1.56 -1.77 12.21
C GLY A 182 0.77 -2.87 11.52
N ARG A 183 0.72 -4.06 12.11
CA ARG A 183 -0.04 -5.20 11.56
C ARG A 183 -1.55 -4.96 11.58
N THR A 184 -2.07 -4.19 12.54
CA THR A 184 -3.47 -3.75 12.51
C THR A 184 -3.76 -2.93 11.24
N LEU A 185 -2.83 -2.05 10.83
CA LEU A 185 -3.00 -1.26 9.62
C LEU A 185 -2.84 -2.10 8.35
N GLU A 186 -1.91 -3.05 8.33
CA GLU A 186 -1.82 -4.07 7.28
C GLU A 186 -3.16 -4.76 7.04
N TYR A 187 -3.86 -5.14 8.11
CA TYR A 187 -5.19 -5.75 8.02
C TYR A 187 -6.30 -4.81 7.55
N THR A 188 -6.12 -3.49 7.59
CA THR A 188 -7.23 -2.53 7.40
C THR A 188 -7.07 -1.63 6.18
N TRP A 189 -5.89 -1.57 5.54
CA TRP A 189 -5.66 -0.72 4.37
C TRP A 189 -6.72 -0.86 3.28
N HIS A 190 -7.06 -2.10 2.93
CA HIS A 190 -8.07 -2.38 1.92
C HIS A 190 -9.43 -1.74 2.27
N MET A 191 -9.86 -1.81 3.53
CA MET A 191 -11.12 -1.20 4.00
C MET A 191 -11.04 0.32 4.03
N ILE A 192 -9.91 0.87 4.49
CA ILE A 192 -9.65 2.32 4.43
C ILE A 192 -9.81 2.81 2.98
N PHE A 193 -9.36 2.04 1.99
CA PHE A 193 -9.40 2.41 0.58
C PHE A 193 -10.60 1.83 -0.20
N GLY A 194 -11.65 1.44 0.52
CA GLY A 194 -13.00 1.19 -0.02
C GLY A 194 -13.28 -0.25 -0.47
N GLN A 195 -12.47 -1.22 -0.06
CA GLN A 195 -12.76 -2.64 -0.24
C GLN A 195 -13.56 -3.21 0.95
N PRO A 196 -14.37 -4.26 0.75
CA PRO A 196 -15.07 -4.92 1.86
C PRO A 196 -14.09 -5.69 2.76
N ALA A 197 -14.51 -5.99 3.99
CA ALA A 197 -13.73 -6.73 4.99
C ALA A 197 -13.22 -8.10 4.50
N ILE A 198 -13.95 -8.71 3.57
CA ILE A 198 -13.56 -9.93 2.87
C ILE A 198 -13.55 -9.58 1.40
N PHE A 199 -12.37 -9.53 0.81
CA PHE A 199 -12.22 -9.38 -0.63
C PHE A 199 -11.09 -10.28 -1.14
N ASN A 200 -11.26 -10.79 -2.34
CA ASN A 200 -10.29 -11.65 -2.99
C ASN A 200 -10.18 -11.23 -4.45
N LEU A 201 -8.98 -10.82 -4.86
CA LEU A 201 -8.69 -10.46 -6.24
C LEU A 201 -7.74 -11.52 -6.79
N LYS A 202 -8.07 -12.07 -7.96
CA LYS A 202 -7.20 -13.06 -8.58
C LYS A 202 -5.96 -12.36 -9.16
N THR A 203 -4.85 -13.08 -9.28
CA THR A 203 -3.60 -12.57 -9.85
C THR A 203 -3.82 -11.83 -11.18
N CYS A 204 -4.53 -12.45 -12.13
CA CYS A 204 -4.80 -11.81 -13.43
C CYS A 204 -5.88 -10.73 -13.42
N ASP A 205 -6.59 -10.55 -12.30
CA ASP A 205 -7.37 -9.33 -12.09
C ASP A 205 -6.47 -8.13 -11.81
N LEU A 206 -5.37 -8.34 -11.11
CA LEU A 206 -4.44 -7.31 -10.67
C LEU A 206 -3.36 -7.01 -11.72
N PHE A 207 -2.84 -8.06 -12.35
CA PHE A 207 -1.70 -7.99 -13.26
C PHE A 207 -2.10 -8.36 -14.69
N PHE A 208 -1.31 -7.89 -15.67
CA PHE A 208 -1.34 -8.44 -17.01
C PHE A 208 -0.83 -9.87 -16.98
N CYS A 209 -1.61 -10.78 -17.57
CA CYS A 209 -1.25 -12.18 -17.71
C CYS A 209 -1.28 -12.59 -19.18
N ASP A 210 -0.45 -13.54 -19.56
CA ASP A 210 -0.45 -14.14 -20.89
C ASP A 210 -1.61 -15.15 -21.08
N ALA A 211 -1.61 -15.85 -22.21
CA ALA A 211 -2.63 -16.84 -22.55
C ALA A 211 -2.66 -18.06 -21.61
N ASN A 212 -1.55 -18.33 -20.89
CA ASN A 212 -1.46 -19.42 -19.92
C ASN A 212 -1.88 -18.97 -18.51
N GLY A 213 -2.16 -17.68 -18.32
CA GLY A 213 -2.51 -17.12 -17.02
C GLY A 213 -1.29 -16.75 -16.17
N GLU A 214 -0.10 -16.67 -16.75
CA GLU A 214 1.12 -16.25 -16.06
C GLU A 214 1.34 -14.75 -16.17
N ILE A 215 1.86 -14.10 -15.12
CA ILE A 215 2.11 -12.66 -15.12
C ILE A 215 3.12 -12.30 -16.22
N SER A 216 2.76 -11.33 -17.08
CA SER A 216 3.59 -10.90 -18.20
C SER A 216 3.86 -9.39 -18.16
N VAL A 217 5.11 -9.04 -17.84
CA VAL A 217 5.61 -7.66 -17.93
C VAL A 217 5.63 -7.19 -19.38
N GLU A 218 6.05 -8.05 -20.32
CA GLU A 218 6.09 -7.73 -21.74
C GLU A 218 4.71 -7.32 -22.27
N LEU A 219 3.66 -8.04 -21.87
CA LEU A 219 2.29 -7.71 -22.28
C LEU A 219 1.85 -6.36 -21.69
N ALA A 220 2.19 -6.08 -20.43
CA ALA A 220 1.91 -4.80 -19.79
C ALA A 220 2.60 -3.63 -20.53
N GLU A 221 3.85 -3.82 -20.94
CA GLU A 221 4.63 -2.81 -21.64
C GLU A 221 4.10 -2.54 -23.05
N LYS A 222 3.79 -3.59 -23.81
CA LYS A 222 3.12 -3.46 -25.11
C LYS A 222 1.79 -2.71 -25.00
N TYR A 223 1.02 -2.97 -23.95
CA TYR A 223 -0.25 -2.28 -23.69
C TYR A 223 -0.03 -0.79 -23.37
N ALA A 224 0.98 -0.46 -22.55
CA ALA A 224 1.32 0.91 -22.22
C ALA A 224 1.80 1.71 -23.44
N GLU A 225 2.64 1.11 -24.29
CA GLU A 225 3.08 1.70 -25.56
C GLU A 225 1.89 1.99 -26.48
N PHE A 226 0.99 1.03 -26.64
CA PHE A 226 -0.23 1.21 -27.44
C PHE A 226 -1.09 2.38 -26.95
N LEU A 227 -1.29 2.52 -25.63
CA LEU A 227 -2.03 3.65 -25.06
C LEU A 227 -1.31 4.99 -25.28
N SER A 228 0.03 5.01 -25.21
CA SER A 228 0.82 6.22 -25.42
C SER A 228 0.71 6.74 -26.86
N ILE A 229 0.82 5.84 -27.85
CA ILE A 229 0.70 6.16 -29.27
C ILE A 229 -0.69 6.74 -29.56
N ASN A 230 -1.75 6.08 -29.09
CA ASN A 230 -3.11 6.54 -29.35
C ASN A 230 -3.42 7.88 -28.68
N LYS A 231 -2.91 8.13 -27.45
CA LYS A 231 -3.05 9.46 -26.81
C LYS A 231 -2.41 10.58 -27.63
N ILE A 232 -1.31 10.30 -28.34
CA ILE A 232 -0.67 11.27 -29.25
C ILE A 232 -1.55 11.49 -30.48
N THR A 233 -2.06 10.42 -31.10
CA THR A 233 -2.91 10.52 -32.31
C THR A 233 -4.18 11.34 -32.06
N TYR A 234 -4.84 11.17 -30.92
CA TYR A 234 -6.04 11.95 -30.58
C TYR A 234 -5.75 13.41 -30.19
N ARG A 235 -4.52 13.76 -29.78
CA ARG A 235 -4.13 15.16 -29.53
C ARG A 235 -3.85 15.95 -30.81
N HIS A 236 -3.71 15.30 -31.96
CA HIS A 236 -3.50 15.96 -33.26
C HIS A 236 -4.79 16.08 -34.09
N LEU A 237 -5.93 15.63 -33.56
CA LEU A 237 -7.23 15.63 -34.24
C LEU A 237 -8.25 16.62 -33.63
N PHE A 238 -7.83 17.44 -32.66
CA PHE A 238 -8.63 18.52 -32.05
C PHE A 238 -7.80 19.78 -31.84
#